data_AF-A0A4Y2GWC5-F1
#
_entry.id   AF-A0A4Y2GWC5-F1
#
_cell.length_a   1.000
_cell.length_b   1.000
_cell.length_c   1.000
_cell.angle_alpha   90.00
_cell.angle_beta   90.00
_cell.angle_gamma   90.00
#
_symmetry.space_group_name_H-M   'P 1'
#
loop_
_entity.id
_entity.type
_entity.pdbx_description
1 polymer ?
#
loop_
_entity_poly.entity_id
_entity_poly.type
_entity_poly.pdbx_seq_one_letter_code
_entity_poly.pdbx_strand_id
1 'polypeptide(L)'
;MVSIAKEFIRAERMGDWQAHLNCVKEIFPYFHASGHFPYAASAHLHLQDMLQLENLIDPSVFKRFIQGFFTVRRSAKFSCGTSTDMIIKQSLMKSMRTDGGISRGRSTQESVISKWVYRHACNEYCM
;
A
#
# COMPACT_ATOMS: atom_id res chain seq x y z
N MET A 1 -6.13 -5.56 -20.55
CA MET A 1 -6.58 -5.41 -19.14
C MET A 1 -5.99 -6.46 -18.21
N VAL A 2 -6.22 -7.77 -18.43
CA VAL A 2 -5.76 -8.82 -17.50
C VAL A 2 -4.23 -8.89 -17.38
N SER A 3 -3.50 -8.68 -18.48
CA SER A 3 -2.04 -8.56 -18.47
C SER A 3 -1.57 -7.41 -17.57
N ILE A 4 -2.12 -6.21 -17.76
CA ILE A 4 -1.83 -5.01 -16.97
C ILE A 4 -2.10 -5.26 -15.49
N ALA A 5 -3.23 -5.88 -15.15
CA ALA A 5 -3.57 -6.19 -13.77
C ALA A 5 -2.59 -7.20 -13.12
N LYS A 6 -2.18 -8.23 -13.87
CA LYS A 6 -1.16 -9.20 -13.39
C LYS A 6 0.17 -8.52 -13.16
N GLU A 7 0.57 -7.65 -14.09
CA GLU A 7 1.83 -6.91 -14.01
C GLU A 7 1.83 -5.91 -12.86
N PHE A 8 0.70 -5.23 -12.63
CA PHE A 8 0.52 -4.36 -11.48
C PHE A 8 0.70 -5.12 -10.15
N ILE A 9 0.08 -6.30 -10.03
CA ILE A 9 0.27 -7.15 -8.85
C ILE A 9 1.74 -7.57 -8.73
N ARG A 10 2.40 -7.98 -9.82
CA ARG A 10 3.83 -8.32 -9.80
C ARG A 10 4.67 -7.16 -9.27
N ALA A 11 4.46 -5.95 -9.81
CA ALA A 11 5.18 -4.75 -9.44
C ALA A 11 5.04 -4.43 -7.94
N GLU A 12 3.80 -4.43 -7.43
CA GLU A 12 3.50 -4.26 -6.00
C GLU A 12 4.15 -5.35 -5.13
N ARG A 13 4.10 -6.62 -5.56
CA ARG A 13 4.69 -7.73 -4.79
C ARG A 13 6.21 -7.66 -4.73
N MET A 14 6.84 -7.04 -5.74
CA MET A 14 8.29 -6.92 -5.87
C MET A 14 8.83 -5.58 -5.38
N GLY A 15 7.99 -4.58 -5.14
CA GLY A 15 8.45 -3.22 -4.86
C GLY A 15 9.07 -2.55 -6.09
N ASP A 16 8.57 -2.85 -7.30
CA ASP A 16 9.02 -2.21 -8.54
C ASP A 16 8.16 -0.97 -8.85
N TRP A 17 8.66 0.20 -8.44
CA TRP A 17 7.93 1.45 -8.56
C TRP A 17 7.72 1.89 -10.02
N GLN A 18 8.72 1.68 -10.88
CA GLN A 18 8.62 2.09 -12.27
C GLN A 18 7.60 1.22 -13.02
N ALA A 19 7.60 -0.10 -12.79
CA ALA A 19 6.59 -0.98 -13.35
C ALA A 19 5.18 -0.64 -12.85
N HIS A 20 5.03 -0.26 -11.58
CA HIS A 20 3.77 0.25 -11.03
C HIS A 20 3.26 1.45 -11.84
N LEU A 21 4.08 2.49 -12.03
CA LEU A 21 3.66 3.70 -12.77
C LEU A 21 3.34 3.41 -14.23
N ASN A 22 4.08 2.50 -14.88
CA ASN A 22 3.78 2.07 -16.25
C ASN A 22 2.40 1.40 -16.32
N CYS A 23 2.07 0.54 -15.37
CA CYS A 23 0.74 -0.09 -15.31
C CYS A 23 -0.39 0.95 -15.11
N VAL A 24 -0.18 1.96 -14.25
CA VAL A 24 -1.12 3.06 -14.04
C VAL A 24 -1.32 3.87 -15.34
N LYS A 25 -0.26 4.08 -16.11
CA LYS A 25 -0.35 4.75 -17.41
C LYS A 25 -1.14 3.92 -18.44
N GLU A 26 -0.93 2.60 -18.47
CA GLU A 26 -1.56 1.70 -19.44
C GLU A 26 -3.04 1.41 -19.15
N ILE A 27 -3.51 1.62 -17.90
CA ILE A 27 -4.90 1.31 -17.53
C ILE A 27 -5.89 2.41 -17.96
N PHE A 28 -5.43 3.64 -18.28
CA PHE A 28 -6.33 4.77 -18.60
C PHE A 28 -7.39 4.48 -19.66
N PRO A 29 -7.06 3.88 -20.83
CA PRO A 29 -8.07 3.61 -21.86
C PRO A 29 -9.22 2.74 -21.34
N TYR A 30 -8.95 1.84 -20.39
CA TYR A 30 -9.96 0.98 -19.81
C TYR A 30 -10.87 1.74 -18.85
N PHE A 31 -10.35 2.64 -18.01
CA PHE A 31 -11.19 3.48 -17.15
C PHE A 31 -12.11 4.39 -17.96
N HIS A 32 -11.62 4.96 -19.06
CA HIS A 32 -12.46 5.76 -19.95
C HIS A 32 -13.51 4.92 -20.67
N ALA A 33 -13.11 3.76 -21.24
CA ALA A 33 -14.02 2.88 -21.97
C ALA A 33 -15.13 2.30 -21.07
N SER A 34 -14.85 2.06 -19.79
CA SER A 34 -15.83 1.53 -18.83
C SER A 34 -16.65 2.62 -18.12
N GLY A 35 -16.44 3.90 -18.44
CA GLY A 35 -17.13 5.02 -17.78
C GLY A 35 -16.68 5.29 -16.34
N HIS A 36 -15.54 4.75 -15.91
CA HIS A 36 -14.96 4.97 -14.57
C HIS A 36 -14.18 6.30 -14.50
N PHE A 37 -14.82 7.41 -14.90
CA PHE A 37 -14.18 8.73 -14.99
C PHE A 37 -13.57 9.25 -13.68
N PRO A 38 -14.19 9.06 -12.50
CA PRO A 38 -13.56 9.48 -11.24
C PRO A 38 -12.24 8.75 -10.97
N TYR A 39 -12.16 7.46 -11.30
CA TYR A 39 -10.93 6.68 -11.17
C TYR A 39 -9.88 7.10 -12.22
N ALA A 40 -10.29 7.39 -13.45
CA ALA A 40 -9.39 7.96 -14.46
C ALA A 40 -8.78 9.28 -13.99
N ALA A 41 -9.61 10.21 -13.49
CA ALA A 41 -9.15 11.50 -12.98
C ALA A 41 -8.17 11.35 -11.80
N SER A 42 -8.51 10.49 -10.82
CA SER A 42 -7.63 10.24 -9.68
C SER A 42 -6.31 9.56 -10.10
N ALA A 43 -6.36 8.62 -11.05
CA ALA A 43 -5.17 7.95 -11.54
C ALA A 43 -4.26 8.89 -12.34
N HIS A 44 -4.83 9.87 -13.06
CA HIS A 44 -4.06 10.93 -13.72
C HIS A 44 -3.30 11.80 -12.71
N LEU A 45 -4.00 12.29 -11.68
CA LEU A 45 -3.37 13.09 -10.61
C LEU A 45 -2.27 12.30 -9.92
N HIS A 46 -2.56 11.05 -9.55
CA HIS A 46 -1.58 10.16 -8.95
C HIS A 46 -0.33 10.00 -9.84
N LEU A 47 -0.49 9.70 -11.13
CA LEU A 47 0.65 9.53 -12.03
C LEU A 47 1.48 10.82 -12.16
N GLN A 48 0.83 11.98 -12.23
CA GLN A 48 1.53 13.28 -12.32
C GLN A 48 2.34 13.56 -11.06
N ASP A 49 1.73 13.42 -9.89
CA ASP A 49 2.38 13.64 -8.60
C ASP A 49 3.56 12.68 -8.41
N MET A 50 3.36 11.41 -8.76
CA MET A 50 4.38 10.38 -8.59
C MET A 50 5.57 10.53 -9.55
N LEU A 51 5.38 11.11 -10.73
CA LEU A 51 6.48 11.44 -11.65
C LEU A 51 7.30 12.64 -11.16
N GLN A 52 6.71 13.52 -10.37
CA GLN A 52 7.39 14.68 -9.78
C GLN A 52 7.92 14.40 -8.38
N LEU A 53 7.69 13.20 -7.84
CA LEU A 53 7.97 12.83 -6.45
C LEU A 53 9.42 13.09 -6.06
N GLU A 54 10.38 12.84 -6.95
CA GLU A 54 11.82 13.07 -6.69
C GLU A 54 12.13 14.51 -6.28
N ASN A 55 11.39 15.48 -6.80
CA ASN A 55 11.59 16.90 -6.53
C ASN A 55 10.85 17.37 -5.27
N LEU A 56 9.93 16.56 -4.75
CA LEU A 56 9.02 16.93 -3.66
C LEU A 56 9.46 16.40 -2.29
N ILE A 57 10.22 15.31 -2.26
CA ILE A 57 10.63 14.66 -1.01
C ILE A 57 12.15 14.66 -0.86
N ASP A 58 12.61 14.39 0.36
CA ASP A 58 14.04 14.27 0.64
C ASP A 58 14.68 13.18 -0.26
N PRO A 59 15.84 13.46 -0.89
CA PRO A 59 16.49 12.52 -1.80
C PRO A 59 16.83 11.16 -1.18
N SER A 60 17.14 11.12 0.14
CA SER A 60 17.43 9.86 0.83
C SER A 60 16.17 9.01 1.00
N VAL A 61 15.03 9.65 1.26
CA VAL A 61 13.72 9.00 1.35
C VAL A 61 13.30 8.51 -0.03
N PHE A 62 13.44 9.35 -1.06
CA PHE A 62 13.16 8.95 -2.45
C PHE A 62 13.97 7.72 -2.83
N LYS A 63 15.28 7.72 -2.60
CA LYS A 63 16.16 6.58 -2.89
C LYS A 63 15.66 5.29 -2.25
N ARG A 64 15.29 5.31 -0.96
CA ARG A 64 14.72 4.13 -0.29
C ARG A 64 13.39 3.74 -0.92
N PHE A 65 12.53 4.71 -1.21
CA PHE A 65 11.23 4.47 -1.81
C PHE A 65 11.34 3.69 -3.14
N ILE A 66 12.23 4.11 -4.06
CA ILE A 66 12.44 3.42 -5.35
C ILE A 66 13.12 2.05 -5.19
N GLN A 67 13.84 1.83 -4.08
CA GLN A 67 14.44 0.53 -3.73
C GLN A 67 13.40 -0.50 -3.23
N GLY A 68 12.10 -0.19 -3.33
CA GLY A 68 11.01 -1.11 -3.00
C GLY A 68 10.42 -0.92 -1.61
N PHE A 69 10.88 0.07 -0.85
CA PHE A 69 10.38 0.41 0.48
C PHE A 69 9.00 1.10 0.44
N PHE A 70 8.43 1.33 -0.75
CA PHE A 70 7.02 1.75 -0.85
C PHE A 70 6.02 0.64 -0.53
N THR A 71 6.49 -0.61 -0.46
CA THR A 71 5.70 -1.78 -0.07
C THR A 71 6.17 -2.32 1.26
N VAL A 72 5.24 -2.83 2.06
CA VAL A 72 5.56 -3.42 3.36
C VAL A 72 5.82 -4.91 3.21
N ARG A 73 6.89 -5.39 3.83
CA ARG A 73 7.32 -6.80 3.77
C ARG A 73 7.32 -7.40 5.18
N ARG A 74 6.68 -8.57 5.32
CA ARG A 74 6.68 -9.36 6.57
C ARG A 74 7.70 -10.51 6.57
N SER A 75 8.40 -10.71 5.46
CA SER A 75 9.39 -11.77 5.32
C SER A 75 10.46 -11.36 4.32
N ALA A 76 11.63 -11.98 4.36
CA ALA A 76 12.72 -11.70 3.42
C ALA A 76 12.46 -12.25 1.98
N LYS A 77 11.32 -12.91 1.73
CA LYS A 77 10.99 -13.46 0.41
C LYS A 77 10.88 -12.36 -0.64
N PHE A 78 11.34 -12.61 -1.86
CA PHE A 78 11.43 -11.61 -2.93
C PHE A 78 10.06 -11.01 -3.30
N SER A 79 9.06 -11.84 -3.61
CA SER A 79 7.73 -11.40 -4.03
C SER A 79 6.74 -11.36 -2.85
N CYS A 80 7.09 -10.66 -1.76
CA CYS A 80 6.29 -10.60 -0.53
C CYS A 80 5.73 -9.21 -0.20
N GLY A 81 5.98 -8.21 -1.06
CA GLY A 81 5.50 -6.85 -0.90
C GLY A 81 3.99 -6.81 -0.75
N THR A 82 3.52 -5.95 0.15
CA THR A 82 2.10 -5.75 0.42
C THR A 82 1.86 -4.25 0.51
N SER A 83 0.85 -3.75 -0.19
CA SER A 83 0.54 -2.32 -0.16
C SER A 83 0.15 -1.87 1.25
N THR A 84 0.55 -0.65 1.60
CA THR A 84 0.37 -0.11 2.95
C THR A 84 -1.11 0.00 3.31
N ASP A 85 -1.96 0.45 2.37
CA ASP A 85 -3.42 0.52 2.57
C ASP A 85 -4.03 -0.85 2.88
N MET A 86 -3.58 -1.91 2.17
CA MET A 86 -4.07 -3.25 2.41
C MET A 86 -3.68 -3.76 3.79
N ILE A 87 -2.46 -3.47 4.27
CA ILE A 87 -2.05 -3.81 5.64
C ILE A 87 -2.89 -3.05 6.66
N ILE A 88 -3.06 -1.74 6.48
CA ILE A 88 -3.85 -0.92 7.38
C ILE A 88 -5.27 -1.47 7.48
N LYS A 89 -5.95 -1.69 6.36
CA LYS A 89 -7.35 -2.14 6.37
C LYS A 89 -7.51 -3.60 6.79
N GLN A 90 -6.77 -4.51 6.16
CA GLN A 90 -7.01 -5.94 6.33
C GLN A 90 -6.30 -6.55 7.54
N SER A 91 -5.23 -5.92 8.03
CA SER A 91 -4.51 -6.40 9.21
C SER A 91 -4.78 -5.51 10.43
N LEU A 92 -4.50 -4.21 10.35
CA LEU A 92 -4.55 -3.32 11.52
C LEU A 92 -6.00 -3.02 11.95
N MET A 93 -6.82 -2.54 11.02
CA MET A 93 -8.21 -2.20 11.31
C MET A 93 -9.05 -3.44 11.57
N LYS A 94 -8.76 -4.55 10.87
CA LYS A 94 -9.43 -5.83 11.12
C LYS A 94 -9.16 -6.31 12.55
N SER A 95 -7.91 -6.31 13.02
CA SER A 95 -7.59 -6.73 14.39
C SER A 95 -8.20 -5.82 15.46
N MET A 96 -8.47 -4.57 15.11
CA MET A 96 -9.16 -3.61 15.98
C MET A 96 -10.68 -3.91 16.10
N ARG A 97 -11.30 -4.39 15.01
CA ARG A 97 -12.76 -4.56 14.88
C ARG A 97 -13.28 -5.96 15.17
N THR A 98 -12.41 -6.97 15.28
CA THR A 98 -12.78 -8.34 15.66
C THR A 98 -13.21 -8.43 17.13
N ASP A 99 -13.99 -9.45 17.50
CA ASP A 99 -14.45 -9.65 18.88
C ASP A 99 -13.26 -9.79 19.85
N GLY A 100 -13.27 -8.98 20.91
CA GLY A 100 -12.14 -8.82 21.83
C GLY A 100 -11.08 -7.79 21.40
N GLY A 101 -11.30 -7.12 20.27
CA GLY A 101 -10.56 -5.93 19.82
C GLY A 101 -11.16 -4.63 20.37
N ILE A 102 -10.45 -3.51 20.15
CA ILE A 102 -10.76 -2.20 20.74
C ILE A 102 -12.17 -1.70 20.35
N SER A 103 -12.66 -2.01 19.14
CA SER A 103 -13.95 -1.49 18.66
C SER A 103 -15.16 -2.37 19.01
N ARG A 104 -14.98 -3.63 19.44
CA ARG A 104 -16.08 -4.56 19.76
C ARG A 104 -15.86 -5.27 21.09
N GLY A 105 -16.54 -4.78 22.12
CA GLY A 105 -16.84 -5.53 23.35
C GLY A 105 -15.78 -5.50 24.46
N ARG A 106 -14.54 -5.03 24.21
CA ARG A 106 -13.59 -4.72 25.27
C ARG A 106 -13.15 -3.26 25.17
N SER A 107 -13.51 -2.52 26.21
CA SER A 107 -13.30 -1.08 26.46
C SER A 107 -11.90 -0.58 26.04
N THR A 108 -11.78 0.75 25.88
CA THR A 108 -10.55 1.55 25.79
C THR A 108 -9.58 1.39 26.96
N GLN A 109 -9.62 0.25 27.66
CA GLN A 109 -8.67 -0.11 28.70
C GLN A 109 -7.26 -0.14 28.13
N GLU A 110 -6.36 0.46 28.88
CA GLU A 110 -4.97 0.64 28.50
C GLU A 110 -4.30 -0.69 28.15
N SER A 111 -4.60 -1.78 28.87
CA SER A 111 -4.05 -3.11 28.57
C SER A 111 -4.39 -3.63 27.16
N VAL A 112 -5.58 -3.34 26.63
CA VAL A 112 -6.03 -3.75 25.29
C VAL A 112 -5.37 -2.87 24.23
N ILE A 113 -5.28 -1.57 24.50
CA ILE A 113 -4.59 -0.60 23.64
C ILE A 113 -3.10 -0.94 23.57
N SER A 114 -2.42 -1.12 24.70
CA SER A 114 -1.01 -1.49 24.79
C SER A 114 -0.74 -2.83 24.09
N LYS A 115 -1.64 -3.83 24.22
CA LYS A 115 -1.49 -5.10 23.49
C LYS A 115 -1.64 -4.93 21.98
N TRP A 116 -2.54 -4.05 21.52
CA TRP A 116 -2.69 -3.73 20.11
C TRP A 116 -1.46 -2.98 19.59
N VAL A 117 -1.02 -1.92 20.29
CA VAL A 117 0.20 -1.16 19.95
C VAL A 117 1.43 -2.06 19.94
N TYR A 118 1.63 -2.87 20.98
CA TYR A 118 2.76 -3.80 21.07
C TYR A 118 2.75 -4.82 19.93
N ARG A 119 1.59 -5.40 19.60
CA ARG A 119 1.49 -6.34 18.47
C ARG A 119 1.83 -5.69 17.14
N HIS A 120 1.66 -4.38 16.98
CA HIS A 120 1.97 -3.67 15.75
C HIS A 120 3.39 -3.10 15.72
N ALA A 121 3.91 -2.65 16.85
CA ALA A 121 5.29 -2.20 17.00
C ALA A 121 6.30 -3.36 16.98
N CYS A 122 5.92 -4.53 17.51
CA CYS A 122 6.75 -5.75 17.53
C CYS A 122 6.41 -6.76 16.43
N ASN A 123 5.43 -6.49 15.57
CA ASN A 123 5.34 -7.26 14.33
C ASN A 123 6.59 -6.93 13.49
N GLU A 124 7.19 -7.96 12.93
CA GLU A 124 8.35 -7.97 12.03
C GLU A 124 8.07 -7.24 10.69
N TYR A 125 7.55 -6.02 10.75
CA TYR A 125 7.47 -5.12 9.61
C TYR A 125 8.88 -4.54 9.45
N CYS A 126 9.75 -5.24 8.74
CA CYS A 126 10.93 -4.61 8.18
C CYS A 126 10.43 -3.47 7.29
N MET A 127 10.57 -2.24 7.79
CA MET A 127 10.67 -1.05 6.95
C MET A 127 12.03 -1.07 6.30
#